data_AF-A0A2V8GXL9-F1
#
_entry.id   AF-A0A2V8GXL9-F1
#
_cell.length_a   1.000
_cell.length_b   1.000
_cell.length_c   1.000
_cell.angle_alpha   90.00
_cell.angle_beta   90.00
_cell.angle_gamma   90.00
#
_symmetry.space_group_name_H-M   'P 1'
#
loop_
_entity.id
_entity.type
_entity.pdbx_description
1 polymer ?
#
loop_
_entity_poly.entity_id
_entity_poly.type
_entity_poly.pdbx_seq_one_letter_code
_entity_poly.pdbx_strand_id
1 'polypeptide(L)' 'PHRDGLPGAGDQFPRRISVVLFLTACEGGELRVWDDGAAPIDIAPVPCTLVAFPAHCLHEVLPVTAGVRDAVVDWFY' A
#
# COMPACT_ATOMS: atom_id res chain seq x y z
N PRO A 1 4.21 4.54 -8.94
CA PRO A 1 4.82 4.40 -7.60
C PRO A 1 4.98 5.70 -6.78
N HIS A 2 4.83 5.59 -5.46
CA HIS A 2 5.00 6.69 -4.48
C HIS A 2 5.35 6.16 -3.07
N ARG A 3 5.63 7.05 -2.11
CA ARG A 3 5.86 6.76 -0.68
C ARG A 3 4.85 7.57 0.13
N ASP A 4 4.32 6.99 1.21
CA ASP A 4 3.33 7.66 2.07
C ASP A 4 3.98 8.59 3.10
N GLY A 5 5.19 8.26 3.53
CA GLY A 5 6.05 9.07 4.39
C GLY A 5 7.29 9.56 3.63
N LEU A 6 7.66 10.83 3.83
CA LEU A 6 8.88 11.42 3.30
C LEU A 6 9.92 11.59 4.43
N PRO A 7 11.09 10.96 4.35
CA PRO A 7 12.18 11.23 5.28
C PRO A 7 12.61 12.71 5.21
N GLY A 8 12.68 13.39 6.36
CA GLY A 8 13.26 14.73 6.48
C GLY A 8 12.32 15.91 6.23
N ALA A 9 11.01 15.70 6.06
CA ALA A 9 10.03 16.76 5.79
C ALA A 9 9.72 17.71 6.98
N GLY A 10 10.44 17.63 8.11
CA GLY A 10 10.17 18.44 9.30
C GLY A 10 8.82 18.13 9.97
N ASP A 11 8.20 17.01 9.61
CA ASP A 11 6.91 16.61 10.16
C ASP A 11 7.08 16.14 11.60
N GLN A 12 6.33 16.75 12.52
CA GLN A 12 6.43 16.46 13.96
C GLN A 12 5.90 15.06 14.29
N PHE A 13 5.03 14.52 13.44
CA PHE A 13 4.44 13.19 13.56
C PHE A 13 4.48 12.52 12.19
N PRO A 14 5.61 11.94 11.76
CA PRO A 14 5.72 11.33 10.45
C PRO A 14 4.94 10.02 10.39
N ARG A 15 4.19 9.77 9.32
CA ARG A 15 3.59 8.45 9.07
C ARG A 15 4.67 7.38 9.09
N ARG A 16 4.52 6.38 9.95
CA ARG A 16 5.44 5.25 10.14
C ARG A 16 4.96 3.98 9.49
N ILE A 17 3.68 3.68 9.60
CA ILE A 17 3.06 2.45 9.06
C ILE A 17 1.85 2.85 8.23
N SER A 18 1.77 2.30 7.02
CA SER A 18 0.58 2.34 6.18
C SER A 18 -0.18 1.03 6.35
N VAL A 19 -1.50 1.11 6.52
CA VAL A 19 -2.39 -0.05 6.57
C VAL A 19 -3.41 0.04 5.46
N VAL A 20 -3.59 -1.06 4.73
CA VAL A 20 -4.58 -1.21 3.65
C VAL A 20 -5.43 -2.44 3.94
N LEU A 21 -6.74 -2.26 4.08
CA LEU A 21 -7.72 -3.35 4.17
C LEU A 21 -8.50 -3.41 2.87
N PHE A 22 -8.39 -4.53 2.15
CA PHE A 22 -9.16 -4.74 0.92
C PHE A 22 -10.62 -5.10 1.24
N LEU A 23 -11.56 -4.41 0.60
CA LEU A 23 -12.99 -4.62 0.77
C LEU A 23 -13.62 -5.44 -0.38
N THR A 24 -13.04 -5.38 -1.58
CA THR A 24 -13.53 -6.09 -2.77
C THR A 24 -12.40 -6.81 -3.49
N ALA A 25 -12.78 -7.81 -4.30
CA ALA A 25 -11.90 -8.45 -5.26
C ALA A 25 -12.02 -7.80 -6.64
N CYS A 26 -10.92 -7.75 -7.40
CA CYS A 26 -10.88 -7.32 -8.80
C CYS A 26 -9.80 -8.08 -9.59
N GLU A 27 -9.83 -7.98 -10.92
CA GLU A 27 -8.73 -8.44 -11.76
C GLU A 27 -7.67 -7.34 -11.89
N GLY A 28 -6.39 -7.71 -11.76
CA GLY A 28 -5.30 -6.76 -11.56
C GLY A 28 -5.44 -6.04 -10.21
N GLY A 29 -5.01 -4.78 -10.14
CA GLY A 29 -5.18 -3.98 -8.92
C GLY A 29 -4.29 -4.41 -7.75
N GLU A 30 -3.26 -5.22 -7.99
CA GLU A 30 -2.35 -5.66 -6.96
C GLU A 30 -1.69 -4.45 -6.29
N LEU A 31 -1.55 -4.51 -4.98
CA LEU A 31 -0.67 -3.60 -4.25
C LEU A 31 0.76 -4.14 -4.39
N ARG A 32 1.58 -3.43 -5.16
CA ARG A 32 3.00 -3.72 -5.30
C ARG A 32 3.78 -2.91 -4.27
N VAL A 33 4.54 -3.59 -3.42
CA VAL A 33 5.40 -2.97 -2.39
C VAL A 33 6.85 -3.35 -2.64
N TRP A 34 7.74 -2.36 -2.60
CA TRP A 34 9.18 -2.56 -2.64
C TRP A 34 9.76 -2.37 -1.24
N ASP A 35 10.43 -3.41 -0.75
CA ASP A 35 11.30 -3.35 0.42
C ASP A 35 12.75 -3.12 -0.04
N ASP A 36 13.51 -2.32 0.70
CA ASP A 36 14.82 -1.85 0.26
C ASP A 36 15.79 -3.04 0.09
N GLY A 37 16.14 -3.34 -1.16
CA GLY A 37 17.05 -4.43 -1.53
C GLY A 37 16.38 -5.78 -1.80
N ALA A 38 15.05 -5.88 -1.66
CA ALA A 38 14.29 -7.09 -2.00
C ALA A 38 13.58 -6.96 -3.37
N ALA A 39 13.18 -8.10 -3.93
CA ALA A 39 12.26 -8.12 -5.06
C ALA A 39 10.88 -7.55 -4.65
N PRO A 40 10.16 -6.86 -5.55
CA PRO A 40 8.83 -6.36 -5.24
C PRO A 40 7.87 -7.51 -4.91
N ILE A 41 6.95 -7.24 -3.98
CA ILE A 41 5.88 -8.15 -3.61
C ILE A 41 4.57 -7.61 -4.16
N ASP A 42 3.88 -8.43 -4.94
CA ASP A 42 2.54 -8.14 -5.46
C ASP A 42 1.49 -8.82 -4.60
N ILE A 43 0.59 -8.02 -4.04
CA ILE A 43 -0.44 -8.49 -3.12
C ILE A 43 -1.79 -8.29 -3.78
N ALA A 44 -2.46 -9.40 -4.09
CA ALA A 44 -3.78 -9.38 -4.71
C ALA A 44 -4.83 -8.78 -3.75
N PRO A 45 -5.81 -8.00 -4.25
CA PRO A 45 -6.86 -7.41 -3.44
C PRO A 45 -7.91 -8.46 -3.05
N VAL A 46 -7.57 -9.33 -2.10
CA VAL A 46 -8.50 -10.34 -1.57
C VAL A 46 -9.31 -9.70 -0.43
N PRO A 47 -10.67 -9.71 -0.49
CA PRO A 47 -11.51 -9.14 0.56
C PRO A 47 -11.12 -9.65 1.96
N CYS A 48 -11.22 -8.75 2.94
CA CYS A 48 -10.84 -9.01 4.33
C CYS A 48 -9.34 -9.29 4.55
N THR A 49 -8.48 -9.03 3.57
CA THR A 49 -7.03 -9.06 3.74
C THR A 49 -6.53 -7.70 4.16
N LEU A 50 -5.81 -7.66 5.28
CA LEU A 50 -5.12 -6.47 5.78
C LEU A 50 -3.63 -6.58 5.46
N VAL A 51 -3.10 -5.53 4.84
CA VAL A 51 -1.68 -5.37 4.55
C VAL A 51 -1.16 -4.20 5.37
N ALA A 52 -0.07 -4.41 6.10
CA ALA A 52 0.64 -3.35 6.80
C ALA A 52 2.10 -3.33 6.32
N PHE A 53 2.61 -2.14 6.01
CA PHE A 53 4.00 -1.96 5.56
C PHE A 53 4.56 -0.62 6.06
N PRO A 54 5.90 -0.47 6.18
CA PRO A 54 6.50 0.80 6.55
C PRO A 54 6.09 1.90 5.55
N ALA A 55 5.61 3.04 6.04
CA ALA A 55 5.08 4.11 5.20
C ALA A 55 6.13 4.75 4.28
N HIS A 56 7.42 4.55 4.59
CA HIS A 56 8.50 4.97 3.72
C HIS A 56 8.73 4.01 2.55
N CYS A 57 8.18 2.80 2.51
CA CYS A 57 8.35 1.88 1.37
C CYS A 57 7.75 2.48 0.10
N LEU A 58 8.48 2.34 -1.02
CA LEU A 58 7.93 2.66 -2.33
C LEU A 58 6.83 1.64 -2.62
N HIS A 59 5.69 2.11 -3.12
CA HIS A 59 4.58 1.22 -3.46
C HIS A 59 3.72 1.82 -4.58
N GLU A 60 2.95 0.97 -5.25
CA GLU A 60 1.97 1.37 -6.25
C GLU A 60 0.80 0.38 -6.33
N VAL A 61 -0.30 0.84 -6.88
CA VAL A 61 -1.42 -0.03 -7.26
C VAL A 61 -1.29 -0.29 -8.75
N LEU A 62 -1.18 -1.57 -9.13
CA LEU A 62 -1.16 -1.97 -10.53
C LEU A 62 -2.53 -1.70 -11.20
N PRO A 63 -2.61 -1.61 -12.53
CA PRO A 63 -3.87 -1.36 -13.22
C PRO A 63 -4.96 -2.36 -12.84
N VAL A 64 -6.17 -1.87 -12.55
CA VAL A 64 -7.38 -2.71 -12.46
C VAL A 64 -7.87 -2.96 -13.88
N THR A 65 -8.02 -4.23 -14.26
CA THR A 65 -8.46 -4.62 -15.61
C THR A 65 -9.94 -4.99 -15.67
N ALA A 66 -10.52 -5.43 -14.56
CA ALA A 66 -11.96 -5.69 -14.43
C ALA A 66 -12.44 -5.60 -12.98
N GLY A 67 -13.69 -5.15 -12.78
CA GLY A 67 -14.30 -5.01 -11.45
C GLY A 67 -14.05 -3.65 -10.79
N VAL A 68 -14.25 -3.59 -9.47
CA VAL A 68 -14.05 -2.39 -8.63
C VAL A 68 -13.14 -2.76 -7.46
N ARG A 69 -12.17 -1.89 -7.17
CA ARG A 69 -11.18 -2.09 -6.10
C ARG A 69 -11.41 -1.10 -4.96
N ASP A 70 -12.18 -1.52 -3.96
CA ASP A 70 -12.43 -0.76 -2.75
C ASP A 70 -11.46 -1.18 -1.64
N ALA A 71 -10.91 -0.19 -0.92
CA ALA A 71 -10.02 -0.41 0.20
C ALA A 71 -10.19 0.69 1.26
N VAL A 72 -9.97 0.33 2.53
CA VAL A 72 -9.75 1.29 3.62
C VAL A 72 -8.26 1.48 3.80
N VAL A 73 -7.81 2.73 3.89
CA VAL A 73 -6.41 3.08 4.13
C VAL A 73 -6.33 3.94 5.39
N ASP A 74 -5.36 3.64 6.25
CA ASP A 74 -5.04 4.45 7.43
C ASP A 74 -3.52 4.45 7.68
N TRP A 75 -3.05 5.41 8.48
CA TRP A 75 -1.66 5.55 8.85
C TRP A 75 -1.46 5.61 10.37
N PHE A 76 -0.42 4.94 10.85
CA PHE A 76 0.11 5.14 12.19
C PHE A 76 1.31 6.10 12.12
N TYR A 77 1.31 7.11 12.98
CA TYR A 77 2.28 8.22 13.04
C TYR A 77 3.40 7.98 14.09
#